data_AF-A0A924KI73-F1
#
_entry.id   AF-A0A924KI73-F1
#
_cell.length_a   1.000
_cell.length_b   1.000
_cell.length_c   1.000
_cell.angle_alpha   90.00
_cell.angle_beta   90.00
_cell.angle_gamma   90.00
#
_symmetry.space_group_name_H-M   'P 1'
#
loop_
_entity.id
_entity.type
_entity.pdbx_description
1 polymer ?
#
loop_
_entity_poly.entity_id
_entity_poly.type
_entity_poly.pdbx_seq_one_letter_code
_entity_poly.pdbx_strand_id
1 'polypeptide(L)' 'MKLLIPVDGSELSLEAVRFAVRVLLAGLRGEVVLANVQEPASLYELIVAHDPDVIDQVSA' A
#
# COMPACT_ATOMS: atom_id res chain seq x y z
N MET A 1 2.02 -3.14 20.53
CA MET A 1 3.03 -3.19 19.44
C MET A 1 2.51 -2.44 18.22
N LYS A 2 3.37 -1.81 17.41
CA LYS A 2 2.96 -1.23 16.12
C LYS A 2 3.64 -1.99 14.98
N LEU A 3 2.85 -2.47 14.02
CA LEU A 3 3.29 -3.24 12.85
C LEU A 3 3.08 -2.38 11.60
N LEU A 4 4.11 -2.25 10.76
CA LEU A 4 4.01 -1.64 9.44
C LEU A 4 3.97 -2.76 8.40
N ILE A 5 2.93 -2.79 7.58
CA ILE A 5 2.77 -3.78 6.51
C ILE A 5 2.72 -3.05 5.17
N PRO A 6 3.70 -3.26 4.27
CA PRO A 6 3.62 -2.76 2.91
C PRO A 6 2.53 -3.52 2.13
N VAL A 7 1.70 -2.81 1.39
CA VAL A 7 0.66 -3.36 0.52
C VAL A 7 0.87 -2.86 -0.90
N ASP A 8 0.92 -3.77 -1.86
CA ASP A 8 1.20 -3.51 -3.28
C ASP A 8 0.13 -4.14 -4.20
N GLY A 9 -0.96 -4.65 -3.63
CA GLY A 9 -2.03 -5.35 -4.36
C GLY A 9 -1.71 -6.82 -4.72
N SER A 10 -0.52 -7.32 -4.41
CA SER A 10 -0.17 -8.73 -4.61
C SER A 10 -0.87 -9.67 -3.60
N GLU A 11 -1.03 -10.94 -3.97
CA GLU A 11 -1.54 -11.97 -3.05
C GLU A 11 -0.66 -12.14 -1.81
N LEU A 12 0.66 -11.92 -1.95
CA LEU A 12 1.60 -12.02 -0.84
C LEU A 12 1.37 -10.89 0.18
N SER A 13 1.16 -9.65 -0.28
CA SER A 13 0.88 -8.55 0.63
C SER A 13 -0.49 -8.70 1.29
N LEU A 14 -1.49 -9.25 0.58
CA LEU A 14 -2.78 -9.59 1.17
C LEU A 14 -2.66 -10.66 2.26
N GLU A 15 -1.86 -11.70 2.05
CA GLU A 15 -1.65 -12.74 3.07
C GLU A 15 -0.94 -12.19 4.31
N ALA A 16 -0.02 -11.24 4.16
CA ALA A 16 0.59 -10.55 5.31
C ALA A 16 -0.44 -9.80 6.15
N VAL A 17 -1.40 -9.11 5.52
CA VAL A 17 -2.51 -8.45 6.22
C VAL A 17 -3.41 -9.47 6.92
N ARG A 18 -3.80 -10.55 6.23
CA ARG A 18 -4.61 -11.62 6.82
C ARG A 18 -3.92 -12.26 8.03
N PHE A 19 -2.61 -12.48 7.96
CA PHE A 19 -1.82 -12.99 9.07
C PHE A 19 -1.86 -12.03 10.26
N ALA A 20 -1.64 -10.73 10.05
CA ALA A 20 -1.69 -9.75 11.12
C ALA A 20 -3.06 -9.71 11.82
N VAL A 21 -4.16 -9.79 11.04
CA VAL A 21 -5.52 -9.90 11.59
C VAL A 21 -5.66 -11.15 12.45
N ARG A 22 -5.23 -12.33 11.98
CA ARG A 22 -5.30 -13.58 12.75
C ARG A 22 -4.57 -13.46 14.09
N VAL A 23 -3.39 -12.82 14.10
CA VAL A 23 -2.58 -12.66 15.32
C VAL A 23 -3.21 -11.67 16.30
N LEU A 24 -3.77 -10.56 15.83
CA LEU A 24 -4.51 -9.62 16.69
C LEU A 24 -5.75 -10.29 17.30
N LEU A 25 -6.49 -11.06 16.51
CA LEU A 25 -7.64 -11.85 16.99
C LEU A 25 -7.25 -12.95 17.97
N ALA A 26 -6.03 -13.49 17.86
CA ALA A 26 -5.47 -14.45 18.81
C ALA A 26 -5.00 -13.80 20.14
N GLY A 27 -5.19 -12.48 20.32
CA GLY A 27 -4.95 -11.79 21.58
C GLY A 27 -3.70 -10.92 21.61
N LEU A 28 -2.97 -10.79 20.50
CA LEU A 28 -1.89 -9.80 20.41
C LEU A 28 -2.49 -8.39 20.47
N ARG A 29 -2.11 -7.61 21.49
CA ARG A 29 -2.47 -6.19 21.57
C ARG A 29 -1.53 -5.35 20.72
N GLY A 30 -2.03 -4.85 19.59
CA GLY A 30 -1.26 -3.99 18.72
C GLY A 30 -2.09 -3.19 17.73
N GLU A 31 -1.41 -2.30 17.05
CA GLU A 31 -1.92 -1.51 15.93
C GLU A 31 -1.17 -1.92 14.67
N VAL A 32 -1.87 -1.92 13.54
CA VAL A 32 -1.31 -2.20 12.22
C VAL A 32 -1.48 -0.95 11.36
N VAL A 33 -0.39 -0.50 10.76
CA VAL A 33 -0.37 0.55 9.75
C VAL A 33 -0.12 -0.12 8.41
N LEU A 34 -1.04 0.09 7.46
CA LEU A 34 -0.87 -0.37 6.08
C LEU A 34 -0.23 0.75 5.28
N ALA A 35 0.92 0.48 4.68
CA ALA A 35 1.61 1.41 3.80
C ALA A 35 1.46 0.95 2.36
N ASN A 36 0.67 1.69 1.58
CA ASN A 36 0.54 1.42 0.16
C ASN A 36 1.87 1.71 -0.56
N VAL A 37 2.33 0.76 -1.36
CA VAL A 37 3.51 0.86 -2.21
C VAL A 37 3.03 1.11 -3.63
N GLN A 38 3.04 2.38 -4.04
CA GLN A 38 2.84 2.75 -5.44
C GLN A 38 4.20 2.77 -6.13
N GLU A 39 4.34 2.03 -7.23
CA GLU A 39 5.47 2.24 -8.12
C GLU A 39 5.35 3.65 -8.73
N PRO A 40 6.46 4.40 -8.85
CA PRO A 40 6.42 5.70 -9.48
C PRO A 40 5.95 5.55 -10.93
N ALA A 41 5.11 6.48 -11.39
CA ALA A 41 4.64 6.53 -12.77
C ALA A 41 5.82 6.39 -13.75
N SER A 42 5.63 5.58 -14.79
CA SER A 42 6.66 5.39 -15.81
C SER A 42 6.90 6.70 -16.58
N LEU A 43 8.10 6.89 -17.13
CA LEU A 43 8.45 8.10 -17.90
C LEU A 43 7.48 8.35 -19.08
N TYR A 44 6.91 7.29 -19.66
CA TYR A 44 5.91 7.42 -20.71
C TYR A 44 4.60 8.02 -20.20
N GLU A 45 4.14 7.62 -19.01
CA GLU A 45 2.93 8.17 -18.38
C GLU A 45 3.14 9.64 -17.97
N LEU A 46 4.34 10.00 -17.49
CA LEU A 46 4.71 11.39 -17.18
C LEU A 46 4.76 12.30 -18.42
N ILE A 47 5.05 11.75 -19.60
CA ILE A 47 5.16 12.52 -20.86
C ILE A 47 3.79 12.61 -21.57
N VAL A 48 2.98 11.56 -21.50
CA VAL A 48 1.64 11.54 -22.12
C VAL A 48 0.65 12.41 -21.34
N ALA A 49 0.77 12.48 -20.01
CA ALA A 49 0.04 13.43 -19.18
C ALA A 49 0.69 14.82 -19.29
N HIS A 50 0.39 15.57 -20.35
CA HIS A 50 0.87 16.95 -20.59
C HIS A 50 0.38 17.99 -19.55
N ASP A 51 -0.15 17.56 -18.41
CA ASP A 51 -0.71 18.42 -17.39
C ASP A 51 -0.24 17.94 -15.99
N PRO A 52 0.65 18.69 -15.31
CA PRO A 52 1.24 18.28 -14.03
C PRO A 52 0.18 18.05 -12.92
N ASP A 53 -1.01 18.62 -13.05
CA ASP A 53 -2.12 18.45 -12.10
C ASP A 53 -2.79 17.07 -12.16
N VAL A 54 -2.52 16.27 -13.21
CA VAL A 54 -3.12 14.93 -13.38
C VAL A 54 -2.35 13.86 -12.58
N ILE A 55 -1.05 14.04 -12.35
CA ILE A 55 -0.21 13.06 -11.64
C ILE A 55 -0.62 12.94 -10.16
N ASP A 56 -1.03 14.04 -9.54
CA ASP A 56 -1.52 14.05 -8.15
C ASP A 56 -2.89 13.37 -8.00
N GLN A 57 -3.70 13.30 -9.06
CA GLN A 57 -5.03 12.65 -9.01
C GLN A 57 -4.96 11.12 -9.15
N VAL A 58 -3.91 10.60 -9.77
CA VAL A 58 -3.74 9.15 -9.98
C VAL A 58 -3.04 8.48 -8.80
N SER A 59 -2.37 9.26 -7.94
CA SER A 59 -1.54 8.76 -6.83
C SER A 59 -2.27 8.59 -5.49
N ALA A 60 -3.59 8.81 -5.43
CA ALA A 60 -4.41 8.82 -4.21
C ALA A 60 -5.19 7.51 -3.96
#